data_AF-A0A414HG68-F1
#
_entry.id   AF-A0A414HG68-F1
#
_cell.length_a   1.000
_cell.length_b   1.000
_cell.length_c   1.000
_cell.angle_alpha   90.00
_cell.angle_beta   90.00
_cell.angle_gamma   90.00
#
_symmetry.space_group_name_H-M   'P 1'
#
loop_
_entity.id
_entity.type
_entity.pdbx_description
1 polymer ?
#
loop_
_entity_poly.entity_id
_entity_poly.type
_entity_poly.pdbx_seq_one_letter_code
_entity_poly.pdbx_strand_id
1 'polypeptide(L)' 'MILNIVKNGTENTRIAEAVREVFPDSEVKVKEDYGMSVDIEISSQEGLHSLEGLKELEDCFKDYDIRIW' A
#
# COMPACT_ATOMS: atom_id res chain seq x y z
N MET A 1 -9.65 -0.34 1.91
CA MET A 1 -8.64 -1.27 2.44
C MET A 1 -7.55 -0.45 3.09
N ILE A 2 -6.95 -0.90 4.20
CA ILE A 2 -5.78 -0.24 4.78
C ILE A 2 -4.59 -1.19 4.71
N LEU A 3 -3.49 -0.71 4.15
CA LEU A 3 -2.20 -1.40 4.15
C LEU A 3 -1.25 -0.72 5.11
N ASN A 4 -0.71 -1.46 6.08
CA ASN A 4 0.45 -1.02 6.84
C ASN A 4 1.71 -1.57 6.16
N ILE A 5 2.58 -0.69 5.66
CA ILE A 5 3.79 -1.05 4.94
C ILE A 5 5.01 -0.59 5.74
N VAL A 6 5.94 -1.51 6.03
CA VAL A 6 7.23 -1.19 6.66
C VAL A 6 8.10 -0.43 5.67
N LYS A 7 8.62 0.73 6.08
CA LYS A 7 9.31 1.64 5.16
C LYS A 7 10.65 1.12 4.67
N ASN A 8 11.41 0.46 5.53
CA ASN A 8 12.77 -0.04 5.25
C ASN A 8 13.68 1.01 4.58
N GLY A 9 13.59 2.28 5.00
CA GLY A 9 14.36 3.40 4.44
C GLY A 9 13.73 4.06 3.20
N THR A 10 12.55 3.62 2.77
CA THR A 10 11.77 4.20 1.68
C THR A 10 10.88 5.34 2.19
N GLU A 11 10.79 6.42 1.44
CA GLU A 11 9.91 7.55 1.78
C GLU A 11 8.44 7.23 1.52
N ASN A 12 7.55 7.83 2.31
CA ASN A 12 6.10 7.58 2.22
C ASN A 12 5.54 7.88 0.83
N THR A 13 6.05 8.90 0.16
CA THR A 13 5.64 9.29 -1.21
C THR A 13 5.90 8.15 -2.19
N ARG A 14 7.09 7.56 -2.16
CA ARG A 14 7.44 6.40 -3.00
C ARG A 14 6.59 5.17 -2.68
N ILE A 15 6.28 4.96 -1.40
CA ILE A 15 5.41 3.86 -0.99
C ILE A 15 4.00 4.06 -1.56
N ALA A 16 3.45 5.27 -1.44
CA ALA A 16 2.14 5.60 -2.00
C ALA A 16 2.13 5.51 -3.53
N GLU A 17 3.21 5.91 -4.22
CA GLU A 17 3.36 5.75 -5.67
C GLU A 17 3.33 4.28 -6.09
N ALA A 18 4.11 3.42 -5.44
CA ALA A 18 4.11 1.98 -5.74
C ALA A 18 2.71 1.35 -5.53
N VAL A 19 2.03 1.71 -4.44
CA VAL A 19 0.65 1.26 -4.20
C VAL A 19 -0.30 1.79 -5.28
N ARG A 20 -0.11 3.02 -5.76
CA ARG A 20 -0.93 3.59 -6.83
C ARG A 20 -0.67 2.92 -8.18
N GLU A 21 0.55 2.49 -8.48
CA GLU A 21 0.86 1.75 -9.71
C GLU A 21 0.14 0.40 -9.75
N VAL A 22 0.05 -0.27 -8.61
CA VAL A 22 -0.68 -1.55 -8.46
C VAL A 22 -2.20 -1.37 -8.46
N PHE A 23 -2.69 -0.26 -7.88
CA PHE A 23 -4.11 0.06 -7.82
C PHE A 23 -4.43 1.36 -8.59
N PRO A 24 -4.29 1.38 -9.94
CA PRO A 24 -4.37 2.60 -10.73
C PRO A 24 -5.75 3.26 -10.70
N ASP A 25 -6.81 2.45 -10.55
CA ASP A 25 -8.21 2.90 -10.48
C ASP A 25 -8.67 3.20 -9.04
N SER A 26 -7.74 3.22 -8.08
CA SER A 26 -8.04 3.49 -6.67
C SER A 26 -7.48 4.83 -6.21
N GLU A 27 -8.18 5.47 -5.28
CA GLU A 27 -7.65 6.58 -4.51
C GLU A 27 -6.71 6.03 -3.43
N VAL A 28 -5.45 6.47 -3.47
CA VAL A 28 -4.39 6.08 -2.52
C VAL A 28 -4.02 7.29 -1.67
N LYS A 29 -4.11 7.15 -0.34
CA LYS A 29 -3.79 8.20 0.63
C LYS A 29 -2.90 7.68 1.74
N VAL A 30 -1.89 8.46 2.12
CA VAL A 30 -1.14 8.22 3.36
C VAL A 30 -2.04 8.62 4.52
N LYS A 31 -2.34 7.66 5.40
CA LYS A 31 -3.25 7.85 6.53
C LYS A 31 -2.51 8.23 7.80
N GLU A 32 -1.52 7.44 8.19
CA GLU A 32 -0.75 7.64 9.42
C GLU A 32 0.72 7.23 9.19
N ASP A 33 1.65 7.99 9.74
CA ASP A 33 3.08 7.70 9.67
C ASP A 33 3.63 7.36 11.05
N TYR A 34 4.03 6.10 11.24
CA TYR A 34 4.59 5.58 12.49
C TYR A 34 6.12 5.66 12.57
N GLY A 35 6.77 6.34 11.63
CA GLY A 35 8.22 6.42 11.49
C GLY A 35 8.82 5.17 10.83
N MET A 36 8.57 3.98 11.39
CA MET A 36 9.07 2.70 10.84
C MET A 36 8.14 2.07 9.80
N SER A 37 6.84 2.33 9.89
CA SER A 37 5.83 1.88 8.94
C SER A 37 4.85 3.02 8.63
N VAL A 38 4.07 2.85 7.57
CA VAL A 38 3.08 3.82 7.13
C VAL A 38 1.78 3.09 6.82
N ASP A 39 0.66 3.68 7.24
CA ASP A 39 -0.66 3.26 6.81
C ASP A 39 -1.02 3.96 5.50
N ILE A 40 -1.37 3.16 4.50
CA ILE A 40 -1.88 3.59 3.21
C ILE A 40 -3.34 3.16 3.13
N GLU A 41 -4.23 4.14 3.01
CA GLU A 41 -5.63 3.90 2.73
C GLU A 41 -5.85 3.83 1.22
N ILE A 42 -6.50 2.76 0.78
CA ILE A 42 -6.85 2.52 -0.61
C ILE A 42 -8.37 2.42 -0.72
N SER A 43 -8.96 3.29 -1.53
CA SER A 43 -10.41 3.38 -1.75
C SER A 43 -10.72 3.28 -3.25
N SER A 44 -11.55 2.32 -3.65
CA SER A 44 -12.04 2.18 -5.03
C SER A 44 -13.56 2.25 -5.05
N GLN A 45 -14.13 2.86 -6.08
CA GLN A 45 -15.59 2.92 -6.27
C GLN A 45 -16.20 1.56 -6.61
N GLU A 46 -15.42 0.64 -7.21
CA GLU A 46 -15.87 -0.68 -7.67
C GLU A 46 -15.61 -1.80 -6.63
N GLY A 47 -15.05 -1.44 -5.46
CA GLY A 47 -14.65 -2.39 -4.41
C GLY A 47 -13.25 -2.97 -4.63
N LEU A 48 -12.39 -2.89 -3.61
CA LEU A 48 -11.07 -3.54 -3.65
C LEU A 48 -11.22 -5.04 -3.40
N HIS A 49 -11.21 -5.82 -4.48
CA HIS A 49 -11.34 -7.28 -4.42
C HIS A 49 -10.15 -8.06 -4.99
N SER A 50 -9.10 -7.38 -5.49
CA SER A 50 -7.99 -8.09 -6.13
C SER A 50 -6.95 -8.54 -5.08
N LEU A 51 -7.04 -9.81 -4.68
CA LEU A 51 -5.90 -10.53 -4.12
C LEU A 51 -4.68 -10.48 -5.06
N GLU A 52 -4.93 -10.25 -6.35
CA GLU A 52 -3.92 -10.05 -7.39
C GLU A 52 -3.07 -8.79 -7.15
N GLY A 53 -3.67 -7.66 -6.75
CA GLY A 53 -2.90 -6.45 -6.44
C GLY A 53 -2.02 -6.63 -5.21
N LEU A 54 -2.45 -7.40 -4.22
CA LEU A 54 -1.59 -7.72 -3.07
C LEU A 54 -0.36 -8.53 -3.46
N LYS A 55 -0.52 -9.45 -4.41
CA LYS A 55 0.58 -10.24 -4.93
C LYS A 55 1.55 -9.38 -5.75
N GLU A 56 1.06 -8.43 -6.54
CA GLU A 56 1.94 -7.49 -7.26
C GLU A 56 2.69 -6.55 -6.30
N LEU A 57 2.09 -6.20 -5.17
CA LEU A 57 2.80 -5.47 -4.12
C LEU A 57 3.97 -6.26 -3.50
N GLU A 58 3.95 -7.60 -3.55
CA GLU A 58 5.08 -8.44 -3.10
C GLU A 58 6.33 -8.26 -4.00
N ASP A 59 6.18 -7.74 -5.23
CA ASP A 59 7.31 -7.38 -6.10
C ASP A 59 7.94 -6.04 -5.68
N CYS A 60 7.17 -5.16 -5.02
CA CYS A 60 7.63 -3.84 -4.56
C CYS A 60 8.13 -3.87 -3.11
N PHE A 61 7.47 -4.62 -2.25
CA PHE A 61 7.76 -4.75 -0.82
C PHE A 61 7.79 -6.22 -0.45
N LYS A 62 8.54 -6.60 0.58
CA LYS A 62 8.53 -8.00 1.00
C LYS A 62 7.17 -8.34 1.62
N ASP A 63 6.75 -9.58 1.41
CA ASP A 63 5.53 -10.17 1.99
C ASP A 63 5.36 -9.87 3.49
N TYR A 64 6.43 -10.00 4.28
CA TYR A 64 6.41 -9.72 5.71
C TYR A 64 6.42 -8.23 6.10
N ASP A 65 6.66 -7.34 5.14
CA ASP A 65 6.62 -5.88 5.33
C ASP A 65 5.21 -5.31 5.10
N ILE A 66 4.29 -6.09 4.52
CA ILE A 66 2.92 -5.67 4.23
C ILE A 66 1.94 -6.32 5.22
N ARG A 67 1.09 -5.51 5.85
CA ARG A 67 -0.01 -5.98 6.69
C ARG A 67 -1.31 -5.35 6.25
N ILE A 68 -2.38 -6.13 6.25
CA ILE A 68 -3.71 -5.71 5.80
C ILE A 68 -4.60 -5.53 7.02
N TRP A 69 -5.34 -4.43 7.07
CA TRP A 69 -6.34 -4.13 8.09
C TRP A 69 -7.71 -3.80 7.47
#